data_AF-A0A7K8NP10-F1
#
_entry.id   AF-A0A7K8NP10-F1
#
_cell.length_a   1.000
_cell.length_b   1.000
_cell.length_c   1.000
_cell.angle_alpha   90.00
_cell.angle_beta   90.00
_cell.angle_gamma   90.00
#
_symmetry.space_group_name_H-M   'P 1'
#
loop_
_entity.id
_entity.type
_entity.pdbx_description
1 polymer ?
#
loop_
_entity_poly.entity_id
_entity_poly.type
_entity_poly.pdbx_seq_one_letter_code
_entity_poly.pdbx_strand_id
1 'polypeptide(L)'
;VPIPSKANGTTISTLSMNKDGLIGGVTNPNEVFCSVPGRLSLLSSTSKYKVTVGEVQRRLSPPECLNASLLGGVLRRAKSKNGGRCLRERLEKIGLNLPAGRRKAANVTLLTSLVEGEAVHLARDFGYVCETEFPAKAAAEYLCRQHSNPTELHTRKNMLLATKQICKEFADLIAQDRSPLGNSRPSLILEPGVQSCLTHFSLITHGFGGPAICAALTAFQNYLVESLKGLDKMFMNSTGNGHTAGDSKASEKEVKHRK
;
A
#
# COMPACT_ATOMS: atom_id res chain seq x y z
N VAL A 1 -30.86 33.26 10.62
CA VAL A 1 -31.17 32.54 9.36
C VAL A 1 -30.08 31.50 9.14
N PRO A 2 -30.34 30.19 9.37
CA PRO A 2 -29.35 29.15 9.18
C PRO A 2 -29.51 28.46 7.80
N ILE A 3 -28.37 28.12 7.21
CA ILE A 3 -28.24 27.36 5.96
C ILE A 3 -28.39 25.86 6.28
N PRO A 4 -29.15 25.06 5.53
CA PRO A 4 -29.26 23.62 5.78
C PRO A 4 -28.10 22.86 5.13
N SER A 5 -27.38 22.09 5.94
CA SER A 5 -26.44 21.07 5.47
C SER A 5 -27.20 19.80 5.11
N LYS A 6 -27.20 19.42 3.82
CA LYS A 6 -27.67 18.09 3.38
C LYS A 6 -26.57 17.07 3.63
N ALA A 7 -26.75 16.25 4.66
CA ALA A 7 -26.05 14.98 4.82
C ALA A 7 -26.58 14.00 3.77
N ASN A 8 -25.81 13.73 2.71
CA ASN A 8 -26.02 12.56 1.88
C ASN A 8 -25.29 11.38 2.54
N GLY A 9 -26.05 10.57 3.26
CA GLY A 9 -25.62 9.24 3.67
C GLY A 9 -25.50 8.35 2.44
N THR A 10 -24.28 8.09 2.00
CA THR A 10 -24.02 7.03 1.03
C THR A 10 -24.08 5.71 1.80
N THR A 11 -25.20 5.00 1.66
CA THR A 11 -25.34 3.62 2.11
C THR A 11 -24.27 2.78 1.42
N ILE A 12 -23.30 2.29 2.19
CA ILE A 12 -22.40 1.23 1.74
C ILE A 12 -23.29 0.01 1.53
N SER A 13 -23.63 -0.27 0.27
CA SER A 13 -24.28 -1.53 -0.08
C SER A 13 -23.38 -2.66 0.39
N THR A 14 -23.83 -3.36 1.42
CA THR A 14 -23.29 -4.64 1.87
C THR A 14 -23.13 -5.53 0.65
N LEU A 15 -21.88 -5.86 0.31
CA LEU A 15 -21.55 -6.85 -0.71
C LEU A 15 -22.02 -8.21 -0.18
N SER A 16 -23.30 -8.51 -0.34
CA SER A 16 -23.81 -9.87 -0.21
C SER A 16 -23.10 -10.71 -1.25
N MET A 17 -22.22 -11.61 -0.82
CA MET A 17 -21.78 -12.71 -1.65
C MET A 17 -22.98 -13.66 -1.80
N ASN A 18 -23.88 -13.32 -2.72
CA ASN A 18 -24.90 -14.24 -3.18
C ASN A 18 -24.20 -15.40 -3.89
N LYS A 19 -24.14 -16.53 -3.17
CA LYS A 19 -24.15 -17.86 -3.75
C LYS A 19 -25.49 -17.98 -4.52
N ASP A 20 -25.40 -18.42 -5.76
CA ASP A 20 -26.49 -18.68 -6.71
C ASP A 20 -27.03 -17.48 -7.51
N GLY A 21 -26.53 -17.40 -8.75
CA GLY A 21 -26.95 -16.50 -9.80
C GLY A 21 -26.34 -16.91 -11.15
N LEU A 22 -26.70 -18.12 -11.63
CA LEU A 22 -26.63 -18.57 -13.03
C LEU A 22 -25.40 -18.10 -13.83
N ILE A 23 -24.24 -18.71 -13.59
CA ILE A 23 -23.02 -18.45 -14.37
C ILE A 23 -22.57 -19.78 -14.99
N GLY A 24 -22.57 -19.85 -16.33
CA GLY A 24 -21.96 -20.93 -17.07
C GLY A 24 -20.55 -21.20 -16.54
N GLY A 25 -20.22 -22.47 -16.32
CA GLY A 25 -19.01 -22.89 -15.61
C GLY A 25 -17.77 -22.20 -16.17
N VAL A 26 -17.17 -21.33 -15.37
CA VAL A 26 -15.87 -20.71 -15.70
C VAL A 26 -14.85 -21.84 -15.78
N THR A 27 -14.20 -21.97 -16.93
CA THR A 27 -13.06 -22.88 -17.08
C THR A 27 -11.96 -22.38 -16.12
N ASN A 28 -11.59 -23.23 -15.16
CA ASN A 28 -10.54 -23.04 -14.14
C ASN A 28 -10.02 -21.59 -13.95
N PRO A 29 -10.34 -20.86 -12.86
CA PRO A 29 -9.91 -19.48 -12.66
C PRO A 29 -8.39 -19.28 -12.62
N ASN A 30 -7.61 -20.33 -12.41
CA ASN A 30 -6.14 -20.29 -12.43
C ASN A 30 -5.54 -20.42 -13.83
N GLU A 31 -6.36 -20.73 -14.84
CA GLU A 31 -5.92 -20.80 -16.24
C GLU A 31 -5.43 -19.42 -16.72
N VAL A 32 -4.35 -19.42 -17.51
CA VAL A 32 -3.80 -18.20 -18.09
C VAL A 32 -4.65 -17.79 -19.30
N PHE A 33 -5.34 -16.66 -19.19
CA PHE A 33 -6.08 -16.09 -20.31
C PHE A 33 -5.16 -15.52 -21.37
N CYS A 34 -4.16 -14.73 -20.98
CA CYS A 34 -3.10 -14.27 -21.87
C CYS A 34 -1.86 -13.85 -21.08
N SER A 35 -0.78 -13.55 -21.80
CA SER A 35 0.38 -12.86 -21.23
C SER A 35 0.50 -11.47 -21.84
N VAL A 36 0.76 -10.48 -21.01
CA VAL A 36 0.89 -9.08 -21.42
C VAL A 36 2.29 -8.57 -21.06
N PRO A 37 2.96 -7.76 -21.91
CA PRO A 37 4.20 -7.08 -21.51
C PRO A 37 3.93 -6.16 -20.31
N GLY A 38 4.91 -5.83 -19.46
CA GLY A 38 4.78 -4.85 -18.37
C GLY A 38 4.64 -3.40 -18.86
N ARG A 39 3.94 -2.53 -18.12
CA ARG A 39 3.79 -1.09 -18.43
C ARG A 39 4.98 -0.33 -17.91
N LEU A 40 5.47 -0.75 -16.75
CA LEU A 40 6.59 -0.12 -16.04
C LEU A 40 7.95 -0.75 -16.39
N SER A 41 8.00 -1.67 -17.37
CA SER A 41 9.25 -2.28 -17.82
C SER A 41 10.11 -1.31 -18.64
N LEU A 42 11.40 -1.23 -18.34
CA LEU A 42 12.38 -0.44 -19.08
C LEU A 42 13.20 -1.33 -20.03
N LEU A 43 13.25 -0.96 -21.32
CA LEU A 43 14.11 -1.57 -22.35
C LEU A 43 14.09 -3.12 -22.32
N SER A 44 15.25 -3.74 -22.16
CA SER A 44 15.47 -5.20 -22.17
C SER A 44 14.88 -5.91 -20.95
N SER A 45 14.51 -5.21 -19.88
CA SER A 45 13.82 -5.76 -18.71
C SER A 45 12.32 -5.98 -18.96
N THR A 46 11.96 -6.43 -20.17
CA THR A 46 10.57 -6.65 -20.58
C THR A 46 10.00 -7.83 -19.82
N SER A 47 9.39 -7.55 -18.67
CA SER A 47 8.65 -8.55 -17.91
C SER A 47 7.34 -8.86 -18.63
N LYS A 48 6.99 -10.15 -18.73
CA LYS A 48 5.66 -10.57 -19.20
C LYS A 48 4.86 -11.07 -18.00
N TYR A 49 3.67 -10.52 -17.84
CA TYR A 49 2.76 -10.88 -16.75
C TYR A 49 1.64 -11.76 -17.28
N LYS A 50 1.40 -12.87 -16.59
CA LYS A 50 0.29 -13.77 -16.85
C LYS A 50 -0.99 -13.15 -16.29
N VAL A 51 -1.98 -12.97 -17.15
CA VAL A 51 -3.34 -12.57 -16.77
C VAL A 51 -4.19 -13.84 -16.71
N THR A 52 -4.77 -14.13 -15.56
CA THR A 52 -5.56 -15.35 -15.36
C THR A 52 -7.02 -15.12 -15.70
N VAL A 53 -7.77 -16.21 -15.94
CA VAL A 53 -9.23 -16.16 -16.08
C VAL A 53 -9.87 -15.54 -14.84
N GLY A 54 -9.35 -15.84 -13.65
CA GLY A 54 -9.82 -15.27 -12.39
C GLY A 54 -9.63 -13.75 -12.30
N GLU A 55 -8.51 -13.21 -12.78
CA GLU A 55 -8.31 -11.76 -12.85
C GLU A 55 -9.32 -11.12 -13.81
N VAL A 56 -9.50 -11.69 -15.01
CA VAL A 56 -10.49 -11.20 -15.98
C VAL A 56 -11.89 -11.21 -15.37
N GLN A 57 -12.26 -12.31 -14.70
CA GLN A 57 -13.55 -12.42 -14.01
C GLN A 57 -13.74 -11.31 -12.97
N ARG A 58 -12.74 -11.08 -12.11
CA ARG A 58 -12.77 -10.00 -11.09
C ARG A 58 -12.92 -8.60 -11.70
N ARG A 59 -12.26 -8.34 -12.83
CA ARG A 59 -12.35 -7.06 -13.55
C ARG A 59 -13.70 -6.86 -14.24
N LEU A 60 -14.38 -7.95 -14.62
CA LEU A 60 -15.73 -7.90 -15.19
C LEU A 60 -16.82 -7.75 -14.12
N SER A 61 -16.59 -8.23 -12.90
CA SER A 61 -17.50 -8.08 -11.76
C SER A 61 -17.28 -6.76 -11.01
N PRO A 62 -18.16 -6.40 -10.05
CA PRO A 62 -17.83 -5.37 -9.08
C PRO A 62 -16.49 -5.66 -8.39
N PRO A 63 -15.72 -4.63 -8.00
CA PRO A 63 -16.09 -3.20 -8.01
C PRO A 63 -15.86 -2.47 -9.35
N GLU A 64 -15.08 -3.01 -10.29
CA GLU A 64 -14.70 -2.27 -11.50
C GLU A 64 -15.76 -2.30 -12.61
N CYS A 65 -16.36 -3.47 -12.85
CA CYS A 65 -17.32 -3.69 -13.93
C CYS A 65 -16.82 -3.19 -15.30
N LEU A 66 -15.58 -3.55 -15.68
CA LEU A 66 -14.97 -3.04 -16.91
C LEU A 66 -15.78 -3.43 -18.16
N ASN A 67 -15.82 -2.50 -19.11
CA ASN A 67 -16.33 -2.77 -20.46
C ASN A 67 -15.24 -3.36 -21.36
N ALA A 68 -15.63 -3.85 -22.54
CA ALA A 68 -14.71 -4.49 -23.49
C ALA A 68 -13.55 -3.59 -23.93
N SER A 69 -13.77 -2.28 -24.05
CA SER A 69 -12.73 -1.33 -24.46
C SER A 69 -11.66 -1.18 -23.37
N LEU A 70 -12.09 -0.99 -22.12
CA LEU A 70 -11.18 -0.86 -20.97
C LEU A 70 -10.44 -2.17 -20.71
N LEU A 71 -11.15 -3.30 -20.72
CA LEU A 71 -10.52 -4.62 -20.60
C LEU A 71 -9.51 -4.85 -21.72
N GLY A 72 -9.84 -4.52 -22.98
CA GLY A 72 -8.91 -4.60 -24.10
C GLY A 72 -7.64 -3.75 -23.89
N GLY A 73 -7.77 -2.58 -23.28
CA GLY A 73 -6.67 -1.71 -22.89
C GLY A 73 -5.78 -2.30 -21.79
N VAL A 74 -6.37 -2.90 -20.74
CA VAL A 74 -5.65 -3.63 -19.68
C VAL A 74 -4.88 -4.81 -20.25
N LEU A 75 -5.51 -5.55 -21.17
CA LEU A 75 -4.92 -6.69 -21.87
C LEU A 75 -3.93 -6.30 -22.98
N ARG A 76 -3.71 -5.00 -23.19
CA ARG A 76 -2.73 -4.43 -24.15
C ARG A 76 -2.92 -4.97 -25.56
N ARG A 77 -4.17 -5.22 -25.94
CA ARG A 77 -4.51 -5.65 -27.29
C ARG A 77 -4.48 -4.45 -28.23
N ALA A 78 -3.86 -4.60 -29.38
CA ALA A 78 -3.91 -3.60 -30.43
C ALA A 78 -5.37 -3.28 -30.82
N LYS A 79 -5.65 -2.00 -31.07
CA LYS A 79 -6.97 -1.56 -31.52
C LYS A 79 -7.21 -2.13 -32.92
N SER A 80 -8.26 -2.94 -33.07
CA SER A 80 -8.69 -3.51 -34.35
C SER A 80 -10.20 -3.33 -34.52
N LYS A 81 -10.65 -3.24 -35.78
CA LYS A 81 -12.07 -3.01 -36.14
C LYS A 81 -13.01 -4.00 -35.44
N ASN A 82 -12.59 -5.26 -35.29
CA ASN A 82 -13.36 -6.34 -34.67
C ASN A 82 -12.85 -6.75 -33.27
N GLY A 83 -11.95 -5.98 -32.65
CA GLY A 83 -11.27 -6.36 -31.41
C GLY A 83 -12.22 -6.66 -30.25
N GLY A 84 -13.26 -5.84 -30.08
CA GLY A 84 -14.27 -6.05 -29.03
C GLY A 84 -15.14 -7.28 -29.26
N ARG A 85 -15.44 -7.62 -30.52
CA ARG A 85 -16.19 -8.83 -30.88
C ARG A 85 -15.36 -10.08 -30.59
N CYS A 86 -14.12 -10.11 -31.09
CA CYS A 86 -13.18 -11.21 -30.85
C CYS A 86 -12.88 -11.40 -29.35
N LEU A 87 -12.81 -10.33 -28.55
CA LEU A 87 -12.68 -10.44 -27.10
C LEU A 87 -13.88 -11.14 -26.48
N ARG A 88 -15.10 -10.76 -26.84
CA ARG A 88 -16.33 -11.40 -26.35
C ARG A 88 -16.39 -12.89 -26.71
N GLU A 89 -16.14 -13.24 -27.97
CA GLU A 89 -16.09 -14.64 -28.43
C GLU A 89 -15.06 -15.47 -27.64
N ARG A 90 -13.90 -14.88 -27.33
CA ARG A 90 -12.85 -15.56 -26.55
C ARG A 90 -13.25 -15.74 -25.08
N LEU A 91 -13.94 -14.77 -24.49
CA LEU A 91 -14.47 -14.85 -23.12
C LEU A 91 -15.59 -15.89 -23.03
N GLU A 92 -16.46 -15.95 -24.03
CA GLU A 92 -17.57 -16.91 -24.07
C GLU A 92 -17.06 -18.36 -24.09
N LYS A 93 -15.97 -18.64 -24.83
CA LYS A 93 -15.31 -19.96 -24.85
C LYS A 93 -14.79 -20.45 -23.49
N ILE A 94 -14.53 -19.54 -22.56
CA ILE A 94 -14.06 -19.86 -21.20
C ILE A 94 -15.17 -19.66 -20.14
N GLY A 95 -16.42 -19.50 -20.58
CA GLY A 95 -17.57 -19.33 -19.69
C GLY A 95 -17.75 -17.93 -19.11
N LEU A 96 -17.04 -16.91 -19.62
CA LEU A 96 -17.19 -15.53 -19.17
C LEU A 96 -18.06 -14.71 -20.14
N ASN A 97 -19.07 -14.03 -19.60
CA ASN A 97 -19.93 -13.16 -20.39
C ASN A 97 -19.59 -11.68 -20.18
N LEU A 98 -19.44 -10.94 -21.28
CA LEU A 98 -19.23 -9.50 -21.28
C LEU A 98 -20.37 -8.81 -22.05
N PRO A 99 -21.43 -8.38 -21.36
CA PRO A 99 -22.61 -7.82 -22.04
C PRO A 99 -22.28 -6.51 -22.76
N ALA A 100 -22.91 -6.33 -23.92
CA ALA A 100 -22.85 -5.07 -24.65
C ALA A 100 -23.49 -3.94 -23.82
N GLY A 101 -22.95 -2.72 -23.91
CA GLY A 101 -23.50 -1.55 -23.21
C GLY A 101 -23.25 -1.51 -21.70
N ARG A 102 -22.46 -2.43 -21.12
CA ARG A 102 -22.07 -2.38 -19.70
C ARG A 102 -21.37 -1.07 -19.35
N ARG A 103 -21.84 -0.41 -18.30
CA ARG A 103 -21.23 0.80 -17.72
C ARG A 103 -20.20 0.41 -16.66
N LYS A 104 -19.11 1.18 -16.58
CA LYS A 104 -18.11 1.08 -15.52
C LYS A 104 -18.72 1.46 -14.17
N ALA A 105 -18.32 0.79 -13.09
CA ALA A 105 -18.80 1.10 -11.75
C ALA A 105 -17.78 1.93 -10.94
N ALA A 106 -16.48 1.63 -11.10
CA ALA A 106 -15.40 2.39 -10.47
C ALA A 106 -14.81 3.47 -11.39
N ASN A 107 -14.19 4.47 -10.76
CA ASN A 107 -13.35 5.44 -11.47
C ASN A 107 -12.10 4.76 -12.00
N VAL A 108 -11.71 5.12 -13.23
CA VAL A 108 -10.47 4.65 -13.82
C VAL A 108 -9.33 5.45 -13.20
N THR A 109 -8.37 4.74 -12.61
CA THR A 109 -7.16 5.33 -12.05
C THR A 109 -5.92 4.81 -12.80
N LEU A 110 -4.73 5.28 -12.43
CA LEU A 110 -3.49 4.71 -12.95
C LEU A 110 -3.36 3.22 -12.56
N LEU A 111 -3.83 2.83 -11.37
CA LEU A 111 -3.79 1.43 -10.91
C LEU A 111 -4.64 0.53 -11.78
N THR A 112 -5.78 1.01 -12.29
CA THR A 112 -6.63 0.27 -13.24
C THR A 112 -5.84 -0.23 -14.46
N SER A 113 -4.75 0.44 -14.83
CA SER A 113 -3.92 0.07 -15.98
C SER A 113 -2.95 -1.11 -15.75
N LEU A 114 -2.74 -1.49 -14.48
CA LEU A 114 -1.85 -2.57 -14.05
C LEU A 114 -2.59 -3.90 -14.03
N VAL A 115 -1.95 -4.97 -14.48
CA VAL A 115 -2.45 -6.33 -14.20
C VAL A 115 -2.00 -6.76 -12.81
N GLU A 116 -2.70 -7.69 -12.16
CA GLU A 116 -2.41 -8.08 -10.77
C GLU A 116 -0.94 -8.49 -10.56
N GLY A 117 -0.37 -9.26 -11.49
CA GLY A 117 1.04 -9.64 -11.41
C GLY A 117 2.00 -8.46 -11.42
N GLU A 118 1.68 -7.39 -12.16
CA GLU A 118 2.48 -6.17 -12.20
C GLU A 118 2.29 -5.33 -10.94
N ALA A 119 1.06 -5.20 -10.45
CA ALA A 119 0.74 -4.46 -9.23
C ALA A 119 1.40 -5.07 -7.99
N VAL A 120 1.39 -6.41 -7.87
CA VAL A 120 2.08 -7.13 -6.79
C VAL A 120 3.59 -6.97 -6.89
N HIS A 121 4.16 -6.99 -8.09
CA HIS A 121 5.58 -6.76 -8.29
C HIS A 121 5.97 -5.34 -7.88
N LEU A 122 5.20 -4.33 -8.31
CA LEU A 122 5.41 -2.94 -7.92
C LEU A 122 5.36 -2.76 -6.39
N ALA A 123 4.44 -3.43 -5.71
CA ALA A 123 4.34 -3.35 -4.26
C ALA A 123 5.56 -3.95 -3.55
N ARG A 124 6.12 -5.03 -4.10
CA ARG A 124 7.37 -5.63 -3.60
C ARG A 124 8.54 -4.68 -3.76
N ASP A 125 8.71 -4.10 -4.95
CA ASP A 125 9.81 -3.17 -5.23
C ASP A 125 9.70 -1.91 -4.35
N PHE A 126 8.48 -1.40 -4.17
CA PHE A 126 8.23 -0.30 -3.23
C PHE A 126 8.60 -0.68 -1.79
N GLY A 127 8.21 -1.88 -1.34
CA GLY A 127 8.59 -2.41 -0.03
C GLY A 127 10.10 -2.49 0.16
N TYR A 128 10.83 -3.00 -0.83
CA TYR A 128 12.28 -3.06 -0.83
C TYR A 128 12.91 -1.66 -0.67
N VAL A 129 12.48 -0.68 -1.48
CA VAL A 129 12.99 0.69 -1.38
C VAL A 129 12.65 1.33 -0.03
N CYS A 130 11.45 1.08 0.52
CA CYS A 130 11.09 1.52 1.87
C CYS A 130 11.99 0.93 2.95
N GLU A 131 12.47 -0.31 2.78
CA GLU A 131 13.33 -0.98 3.74
C GLU A 131 14.79 -0.56 3.61
N THR A 132 15.31 -0.44 2.38
CA THR A 132 16.75 -0.21 2.15
C THR A 132 17.12 1.26 1.99
N GLU A 133 16.25 2.07 1.40
CA GLU A 133 16.59 3.46 1.02
C GLU A 133 15.95 4.51 1.92
N PHE A 134 14.87 4.19 2.64
CA PHE A 134 14.18 5.19 3.46
C PHE A 134 15.08 5.68 4.60
N PRO A 135 15.32 7.01 4.74
CA PRO A 135 16.33 7.54 5.65
C PRO A 135 15.83 7.67 7.10
N ALA A 136 15.32 6.59 7.67
CA ALA A 136 14.70 6.56 9.01
C ALA A 136 15.59 7.17 10.10
N LYS A 137 16.87 6.79 10.11
CA LYS A 137 17.84 7.28 11.10
C LYS A 137 18.13 8.78 10.94
N ALA A 138 18.41 9.24 9.73
CA ALA A 138 18.71 10.65 9.48
C ALA A 138 17.50 11.55 9.81
N ALA A 139 16.29 11.10 9.46
CA ALA A 139 15.05 11.79 9.81
C ALA A 139 14.84 11.85 11.33
N ALA A 140 15.07 10.74 12.04
CA ALA A 140 14.99 10.67 13.50
C ALA A 140 16.00 11.61 14.16
N GLU A 141 17.27 11.58 13.76
CA GLU A 141 18.32 12.45 14.30
C GLU A 141 18.01 13.93 14.08
N TYR A 142 17.49 14.31 12.90
CA TYR A 142 17.11 15.69 12.61
C TYR A 142 15.98 16.18 13.53
N LEU A 143 14.93 15.38 13.70
CA LEU A 143 13.76 15.77 14.50
C LEU A 143 14.02 15.68 16.01
N CYS A 144 14.81 14.71 16.49
CA CYS A 144 15.18 14.60 17.89
C CYS A 144 15.93 15.83 18.41
N ARG A 145 16.75 16.48 17.57
CA ARG A 145 17.46 17.73 17.94
C ARG A 145 16.52 18.87 18.34
N GLN A 146 15.28 18.87 17.84
CA GLN A 146 14.27 19.88 18.16
C GLN A 146 13.60 19.64 19.52
N HIS A 147 13.83 18.46 20.12
CA HIS A 147 13.20 18.03 21.37
C HIS A 147 14.23 17.86 22.49
N SER A 148 14.93 18.93 22.84
CA SER A 148 16.00 18.91 23.86
C SER A 148 15.55 19.25 25.26
N ASN A 149 14.31 19.69 25.46
CA ASN A 149 13.80 20.09 26.77
C ASN A 149 13.66 18.86 27.72
N PRO A 150 14.47 18.76 28.80
CA PRO A 150 14.45 17.60 29.69
C PRO A 150 13.08 17.32 30.32
N THR A 151 12.26 18.35 30.57
CA THR A 151 10.93 18.18 31.18
C THR A 151 9.92 17.53 30.24
N GLU A 152 10.16 17.59 28.92
CA GLU A 152 9.27 17.05 27.89
C GLU A 152 9.73 15.69 27.36
N LEU A 153 10.98 15.27 27.62
CA LEU A 153 11.56 14.05 27.07
C LEU A 153 10.74 12.80 27.43
N HIS A 154 10.24 12.72 28.67
CA HIS A 154 9.45 11.57 29.11
C HIS A 154 8.11 11.50 28.36
N THR A 155 7.40 12.63 28.29
CA THR A 155 6.15 12.75 27.52
C THR A 155 6.39 12.42 26.04
N ARG A 156 7.49 12.90 25.46
CA ARG A 156 7.87 12.60 24.07
C ARG A 156 8.12 11.12 23.84
N LYS A 157 8.85 10.46 24.75
CA LYS A 157 9.08 9.00 24.70
C LYS A 157 7.76 8.24 24.73
N ASN A 158 6.84 8.60 25.62
CA ASN A 158 5.53 7.96 25.72
C ASN A 158 4.70 8.16 24.44
N MET A 159 4.72 9.36 23.83
CA MET A 159 4.05 9.59 22.54
C MET A 159 4.61 8.72 21.42
N LEU A 160 5.94 8.55 21.33
CA LEU A 160 6.57 7.69 20.33
C LEU A 160 6.19 6.22 20.51
N LEU A 161 6.20 5.73 21.76
CA LEU A 161 5.79 4.35 22.09
C LEU A 161 4.32 4.10 21.74
N ALA A 162 3.43 5.01 22.14
CA ALA A 162 2.00 4.93 21.81
C ALA A 162 1.78 4.93 20.30
N THR A 163 2.43 5.85 19.58
CA THR A 163 2.33 5.92 18.11
C THR A 163 2.82 4.63 17.46
N LYS A 164 3.96 4.09 17.90
CA LYS A 164 4.50 2.82 17.39
C LYS A 164 3.50 1.68 17.58
N GLN A 165 2.85 1.61 18.74
CA GLN A 165 1.87 0.58 19.04
C GLN A 165 0.64 0.66 18.12
N ILE A 166 0.08 1.86 17.93
CA ILE A 166 -1.07 2.06 17.04
C ILE A 166 -0.72 1.75 15.58
N CYS A 167 0.47 2.15 15.11
CA CYS A 167 0.94 1.80 13.78
C CYS A 167 1.05 0.27 13.59
N LYS A 168 1.56 -0.44 14.60
CA LYS A 168 1.66 -1.90 14.57
C LYS A 168 0.29 -2.57 14.52
N GLU A 169 -0.63 -2.15 15.38
CA GLU A 169 -2.01 -2.68 15.42
C GLU A 169 -2.69 -2.55 14.06
N PHE A 170 -2.60 -1.36 13.44
CA PHE A 170 -3.17 -1.14 12.12
C PHE A 170 -2.48 -1.97 11.04
N ALA A 171 -1.14 -2.08 11.05
CA ALA A 171 -0.41 -2.93 10.10
C ALA A 171 -0.80 -4.42 10.24
N ASP A 172 -0.97 -4.90 11.47
CA ASP A 172 -1.37 -6.28 11.78
C ASP A 172 -2.81 -6.57 11.27
N LEU A 173 -3.72 -5.58 11.32
CA LEU A 173 -5.05 -5.69 10.71
C LEU A 173 -4.97 -5.82 9.17
N ILE A 174 -4.18 -4.96 8.51
CA ILE A 174 -4.02 -5.02 7.04
C ILE A 174 -3.39 -6.35 6.61
N ALA A 175 -2.43 -6.88 7.37
CA ALA A 175 -1.80 -8.19 7.11
C ALA A 175 -2.75 -9.38 7.26
N GLN A 176 -3.89 -9.20 7.94
CA GLN A 176 -4.95 -10.19 8.07
C GLN A 176 -5.92 -10.19 6.88
N ASP A 177 -5.76 -9.30 5.89
CA ASP A 177 -6.58 -9.31 4.69
C ASP A 177 -6.48 -10.69 3.98
N ARG A 178 -7.64 -11.29 3.71
CA ARG A 178 -7.80 -12.57 2.99
C ARG A 178 -8.55 -12.40 1.66
N SER A 179 -8.41 -11.23 1.05
CA SER A 179 -8.96 -10.92 -0.26
C SER A 179 -8.53 -11.94 -1.33
N PRO A 180 -9.45 -12.44 -2.17
CA PRO A 180 -9.16 -13.46 -3.18
C PRO A 180 -8.47 -12.85 -4.42
N LEU A 181 -7.20 -12.48 -4.27
CA LEU A 181 -6.34 -11.98 -5.34
C LEU A 181 -5.49 -13.09 -5.97
N GLY A 182 -5.14 -12.92 -7.25
CA GLY A 182 -4.42 -13.93 -8.02
C GLY A 182 -5.12 -15.29 -7.95
N ASN A 183 -4.32 -16.31 -7.69
CA ASN A 183 -4.75 -17.70 -7.53
C ASN A 183 -5.06 -18.08 -6.06
N SER A 184 -4.90 -17.14 -5.12
CA SER A 184 -5.14 -17.40 -3.70
C SER A 184 -6.63 -17.33 -3.38
N ARG A 185 -7.13 -18.28 -2.59
CA ARG A 185 -8.50 -18.32 -2.06
C ARG A 185 -8.45 -18.71 -0.58
N PRO A 186 -7.87 -17.85 0.27
CA PRO A 186 -7.75 -18.17 1.70
C PRO A 186 -9.12 -18.14 2.41
N SER A 187 -9.22 -18.90 3.51
CA SER A 187 -10.35 -18.76 4.43
C SER A 187 -10.36 -17.37 5.05
N LEU A 188 -11.52 -16.73 5.05
CA LEU A 188 -11.69 -15.42 5.69
C LEU A 188 -11.59 -15.58 7.21
N ILE A 189 -10.88 -14.65 7.85
CA ILE A 189 -10.64 -14.65 9.30
C ILE A 189 -11.15 -13.38 9.99
N LEU A 190 -11.41 -12.33 9.20
CA LEU A 190 -11.92 -11.06 9.67
C LEU A 190 -13.44 -11.04 9.59
N GLU A 191 -14.04 -10.18 10.43
CA GLU A 191 -15.48 -9.89 10.39
C GLU A 191 -15.93 -9.50 8.97
N PRO A 192 -17.10 -9.96 8.49
CA PRO A 192 -17.52 -9.77 7.10
C PRO A 192 -17.49 -8.32 6.61
N GLY A 193 -17.89 -7.37 7.46
CA GLY A 193 -17.88 -5.93 7.12
C GLY A 193 -16.47 -5.39 6.89
N VAL A 194 -15.52 -5.77 7.74
CA VAL A 194 -14.12 -5.35 7.63
C VAL A 194 -13.47 -6.01 6.41
N GLN A 195 -13.63 -7.33 6.27
CA GLN A 195 -13.10 -8.07 5.14
C GLN A 195 -13.67 -7.57 3.81
N SER A 196 -14.94 -7.20 3.75
CA SER A 196 -15.57 -6.63 2.55
C SER A 196 -14.91 -5.30 2.13
N CYS A 197 -14.64 -4.41 3.07
CA CYS A 197 -13.95 -3.14 2.80
C CYS A 197 -12.51 -3.36 2.31
N LEU A 198 -11.77 -4.26 2.97
CA LEU A 198 -10.42 -4.62 2.54
C LEU A 198 -10.43 -5.30 1.16
N THR A 199 -11.41 -6.16 0.90
CA THR A 199 -11.60 -6.79 -0.42
C THR A 199 -11.86 -5.78 -1.50
N HIS A 200 -12.74 -4.80 -1.25
CA HIS A 200 -12.95 -3.72 -2.21
C HIS A 200 -11.63 -2.99 -2.52
N PHE A 201 -10.87 -2.60 -1.48
CA PHE A 201 -9.58 -1.93 -1.63
C PHE A 201 -8.54 -2.78 -2.39
N SER A 202 -8.41 -4.05 -2.03
CA SER A 202 -7.51 -5.01 -2.67
C SER A 202 -7.85 -5.24 -4.14
N LEU A 203 -9.13 -5.28 -4.49
CA LEU A 203 -9.59 -5.43 -5.88
C LEU A 203 -9.31 -4.18 -6.74
N ILE A 204 -9.59 -2.96 -6.23
CA ILE A 204 -9.35 -1.73 -7.00
C ILE A 204 -7.86 -1.36 -7.11
N THR A 205 -7.02 -1.88 -6.21
CA THR A 205 -5.56 -1.69 -6.25
C THR A 205 -4.82 -2.88 -6.88
N HIS A 206 -5.53 -3.94 -7.26
CA HIS A 206 -4.98 -5.15 -7.86
C HIS A 206 -3.89 -5.81 -7.00
N GLY A 207 -4.02 -5.72 -5.68
CA GLY A 207 -3.06 -6.27 -4.71
C GLY A 207 -1.86 -5.38 -4.38
N PHE A 208 -1.79 -4.17 -4.94
CA PHE A 208 -0.74 -3.22 -4.56
C PHE A 208 -0.98 -2.60 -3.17
N GLY A 209 -2.23 -2.19 -2.89
CA GLY A 209 -2.53 -1.25 -1.82
C GLY A 209 -2.17 -1.73 -0.42
N GLY A 210 -2.60 -2.93 -0.04
CA GLY A 210 -2.34 -3.50 1.28
C GLY A 210 -0.83 -3.59 1.59
N PRO A 211 -0.06 -4.31 0.75
CA PRO A 211 1.40 -4.40 0.94
C PRO A 211 2.10 -3.04 0.93
N ALA A 212 1.67 -2.09 0.09
CA ALA A 212 2.25 -0.75 0.06
C ALA A 212 2.01 0.03 1.36
N ILE A 213 0.81 -0.06 1.95
CA ILE A 213 0.51 0.52 3.27
C ILE A 213 1.40 -0.12 4.35
N CYS A 214 1.50 -1.45 4.37
CA CYS A 214 2.36 -2.15 5.33
C CYS A 214 3.84 -1.75 5.20
N ALA A 215 4.35 -1.60 3.97
CA ALA A 215 5.70 -1.13 3.71
C ALA A 215 5.95 0.29 4.25
N ALA A 216 5.04 1.23 3.95
CA ALA A 216 5.13 2.59 4.44
C ALA A 216 5.07 2.67 5.97
N LEU A 217 4.19 1.89 6.60
CA LEU A 217 4.10 1.80 8.07
C LEU A 217 5.36 1.17 8.67
N THR A 218 6.00 0.23 7.99
CA THR A 218 7.26 -0.36 8.45
C THR A 218 8.39 0.65 8.41
N ALA A 219 8.52 1.40 7.31
CA ALA A 219 9.47 2.51 7.20
C ALA A 219 9.26 3.57 8.29
N PHE A 220 7.99 3.93 8.55
CA PHE A 220 7.66 4.86 9.63
C PHE A 220 7.96 4.30 11.02
N GLN A 221 7.67 3.02 11.27
CA GLN A 221 8.02 2.36 12.53
C GLN A 221 9.54 2.33 12.76
N ASN A 222 10.33 2.12 11.70
CA ASN A 222 11.79 2.20 11.79
C ASN A 222 12.25 3.61 12.22
N TYR A 223 11.65 4.66 11.67
CA TYR A 223 11.88 6.04 12.13
C TYR A 223 11.53 6.23 13.62
N LEU A 224 10.40 5.68 14.09
CA LEU A 224 10.02 5.76 15.51
C LEU A 224 11.03 5.04 16.41
N VAL A 225 11.53 3.88 15.97
CA VAL A 225 12.57 3.12 16.68
C VAL A 225 13.88 3.90 16.76
N GLU A 226 14.33 4.51 15.66
CA GLU A 226 15.53 5.35 15.67
C GLU A 226 15.34 6.61 16.53
N SER A 227 14.13 7.19 16.55
CA SER A 227 13.80 8.33 17.41
C SER A 227 13.88 7.97 18.90
N LEU A 228 13.41 6.78 19.28
CA LEU A 228 13.52 6.27 20.65
C LEU A 228 15.00 6.06 21.06
N LYS A 229 15.82 5.48 20.18
CA LYS A 229 17.27 5.36 20.39
C LYS A 229 17.94 6.72 20.58
N GLY A 230 17.50 7.74 19.82
CA GLY A 230 17.96 9.12 19.96
C GLY A 230 17.66 9.70 21.34
N LEU A 231 16.42 9.53 21.84
CA LEU A 231 16.03 10.00 23.17
C LEU A 231 16.79 9.31 24.30
N ASP A 232 17.02 7.99 24.21
CA ASP A 232 17.74 7.24 25.24
C ASP A 232 19.18 7.75 25.41
N LYS A 233 19.84 8.17 24.32
CA LYS A 233 21.15 8.83 24.37
C LYS A 233 21.10 10.19 25.08
N MET A 234 20.03 10.96 24.88
CA MET A 234 19.85 12.25 25.53
C MET A 234 19.62 12.11 27.03
N PHE A 235 18.88 11.08 27.47
CA PHE A 235 18.74 10.75 28.89
C PHE A 235 20.10 10.41 29.53
N MET A 236 20.89 9.55 28.89
CA MET A 236 22.22 9.16 29.38
C MET A 236 23.16 10.38 29.50
N ASN A 237 23.15 11.27 28.50
CA ASN A 237 23.95 12.50 28.55
C ASN A 237 23.47 13.49 29.63
N SER A 238 22.17 13.53 29.94
CA SER A 238 21.63 14.44 30.96
C SER A 238 21.92 13.98 32.40
N THR A 239 22.09 12.68 32.63
CA THR A 239 22.43 12.11 33.95
C THR A 239 23.94 11.94 34.21
N GLY A 240 24.79 12.12 33.19
CA GLY A 240 26.24 11.90 33.27
C GLY A 240 27.09 13.11 33.67
N ASN A 241 26.52 14.31 33.85
CA ASN A 241 27.28 15.53 34.12
C ASN A 241 27.41 15.91 35.62
N GLY A 242 27.21 14.94 36.52
CA GLY A 242 27.32 15.13 37.97
C GLY A 242 28.66 14.71 38.56
N HIS A 243 29.79 15.33 38.16
CA HIS A 243 30.98 15.61 38.99
C HIS A 243 32.20 15.98 38.13
N THR A 244 32.49 17.27 38.01
CA THR A 244 33.83 17.85 38.28
C THR A 244 33.61 19.34 38.59
N ALA A 245 33.40 19.65 39.87
CA ALA A 245 33.50 21.02 40.36
C ALA A 245 34.93 21.23 40.90
N GLY A 246 35.59 22.27 40.37
CA GLY A 246 36.66 22.99 41.04
C GLY A 246 38.08 22.48 40.80
N ASP A 247 38.84 23.17 39.94
CA ASP A 247 39.79 24.12 40.51
C ASP A 247 40.02 25.32 39.57
N SER A 248 39.91 26.51 40.15
CA SER A 248 40.19 27.78 39.51
C SER A 248 41.68 28.05 39.63
N LYS A 249 42.38 28.33 38.53
CA LYS A 249 43.51 29.26 38.60
C LYS A 249 43.73 30.00 37.29
N ALA A 250 43.48 31.30 37.39
CA ALA A 250 43.95 32.30 36.47
C ALA A 250 45.47 32.23 36.31
N SER A 251 45.95 32.45 35.09
CA SER A 251 47.30 32.91 34.82
C SER A 251 47.31 33.67 33.50
N GLU A 252 47.33 35.00 33.63
CA GLU A 252 47.83 35.94 32.63
C GLU A 252 49.32 35.68 32.32
N LYS A 253 49.78 36.28 31.20
CA LYS A 253 51.15 36.35 30.61
C LYS A 253 51.45 35.20 29.63
N GLU A 254 52.10 35.40 28.48
CA GLU A 254 52.87 36.53 27.95
C GLU A 254 52.94 36.39 26.42
N VAL A 255 52.85 37.52 25.71
CA VAL A 255 53.27 37.65 24.32
C VAL A 255 54.78 37.44 24.24
N LYS A 256 55.28 36.49 23.41
CA LYS A 256 56.62 36.62 22.83
C LYS A 256 56.86 35.82 21.55
N HIS A 257 57.17 36.60 20.53
CA HIS A 257 57.86 36.30 19.28
C HIS A 257 59.03 35.29 19.38
N ARG A 258 59.15 34.44 18.35
CA ARG A 258 60.37 34.08 17.58
C ARG A 258 60.06 32.82 16.72
N LYS A 259 60.59 32.63 15.53
CA LYS A 259 61.45 33.38 14.61
C LYS A 259 61.25 32.74 13.24
#